data_AF-A0A1Z8Z6X6-F1
#
_entry.id   AF-A0A1Z8Z6X6-F1
#
_cell.length_a   1.000
_cell.length_b   1.000
_cell.length_c   1.000
_cell.angle_alpha   90.00
_cell.angle_beta   90.00
_cell.angle_gamma   90.00
#
_symmetry.space_group_name_H-M   'P 1'
#
loop_
_entity.id
_entity.type
_entity.pdbx_description
1 polymer ?
#
loop_
_entity_poly.entity_id
_entity_poly.type
_entity_poly.pdbx_seq_one_letter_code
_entity_poly.pdbx_strand_id
1 'polypeptide(L)'
;MTSSLKIILLGLAFFEFIFLPVGVCAKNSQHSFYTAVGADKNGTDDGIIPEFKDASIPFESEYYDDQINFIVDKNNYINYLKYLPGGLSQLIQKIKNFEIYVFPTRRTANYPDFLKESFLEKKKSKPVRNNDLFLGKINHLPYRFPETGEEIIWNHLSRYQGGSVERFVDSFVVRKNGQALKTRTWIKRVYNSHINKPKKNILFYALAKYLEPVSLKGDILLVHEPVNQVFEKRNSWIYSSAQRRVRKAPELGHDSIGSGSQGLVTADQIDGFNGSTERYNWRILGKKIMIVPYNINKIKDKKLTYTEMLGSGSIKSELLRYELHRVWIVEGILKENSRHIYAKRVFYIDEDSWIILLEECYSVRGDMWRVAVHGIIQFYEHQFPVYGANIYHDLNNGSYFITGLENEIKKKAKIGFISKSMEFQPDELRRLAAGN
;
A
#
# COMPACT_ATOMS: atom_id res chain seq x y z
N MET A 1 -68.90 33.42 69.56
CA MET A 1 -69.38 32.02 69.69
C MET A 1 -68.60 31.16 68.71
N THR A 2 -68.05 30.06 69.24
CA THR A 2 -67.73 28.78 68.58
C THR A 2 -66.66 28.71 67.48
N SER A 3 -65.59 27.97 67.83
CA SER A 3 -64.78 27.01 67.02
C SER A 3 -64.10 27.52 65.74
N SER A 4 -62.93 27.07 65.26
CA SER A 4 -62.21 25.80 65.41
C SER A 4 -60.83 25.89 64.71
N LEU A 5 -59.92 25.01 65.12
CA LEU A 5 -58.82 24.32 64.39
C LEU A 5 -58.28 24.92 63.06
N LYS A 6 -57.01 25.33 62.98
CA LYS A 6 -55.75 24.55 62.77
C LYS A 6 -55.48 24.10 61.32
N ILE A 7 -54.26 24.42 60.90
CA ILE A 7 -53.42 23.86 59.82
C ILE A 7 -53.50 24.60 58.46
N ILE A 8 -52.41 25.33 58.22
CA ILE A 8 -52.02 26.02 56.99
C ILE A 8 -51.55 24.97 55.99
N LEU A 9 -52.21 24.89 54.83
CA LEU A 9 -51.75 24.14 53.67
C LEU A 9 -51.43 25.17 52.57
N LEU A 10 -50.14 25.36 52.26
CA LEU A 10 -49.69 26.17 51.13
C LEU A 10 -50.06 25.47 49.81
N GLY A 11 -50.98 26.06 49.06
CA GLY A 11 -51.38 25.62 47.72
C GLY A 11 -50.76 26.51 46.63
N LEU A 12 -49.87 25.90 45.85
CA LEU A 12 -49.62 26.05 44.40
C LEU A 12 -50.04 27.38 43.72
N ALA A 13 -49.03 28.17 43.34
CA ALA A 13 -49.10 29.08 42.20
C ALA A 13 -48.12 28.59 41.12
N PHE A 14 -48.67 28.22 39.97
CA PHE A 14 -47.95 27.88 38.74
C PHE A 14 -47.20 29.11 38.21
N PHE A 15 -45.88 29.02 38.08
CA PHE A 15 -45.09 29.92 37.23
C PHE A 15 -44.70 29.13 35.98
N GLU A 16 -45.17 29.57 34.81
CA GLU A 16 -44.68 29.10 33.53
C GLU A 16 -43.21 29.49 33.37
N PHE A 17 -42.32 28.50 33.33
CA PHE A 17 -40.97 28.66 32.80
C PHE A 17 -40.97 28.20 31.34
N ILE A 18 -40.76 29.16 30.44
CA ILE A 18 -40.42 28.93 29.04
C ILE A 18 -39.10 28.13 29.01
N PHE A 19 -39.20 26.83 28.70
CA PHE A 19 -38.04 26.03 28.33
C PHE A 19 -37.60 26.44 26.94
N LEU A 20 -36.56 27.29 26.86
CA LEU A 20 -35.73 27.34 25.67
C LEU A 20 -35.02 25.98 25.55
N PRO A 21 -35.16 25.25 24.43
CA PRO A 21 -34.37 24.06 24.22
C PRO A 21 -32.93 24.54 24.08
N VAL A 22 -32.08 24.23 25.07
CA VAL A 22 -30.64 24.25 24.89
C VAL A 22 -30.37 23.22 23.80
N GLY A 23 -30.29 23.69 22.57
CA GLY A 23 -29.94 22.90 21.42
C GLY A 23 -28.63 22.20 21.72
N VAL A 24 -28.71 20.88 21.82
CA VAL A 24 -27.56 19.99 21.80
C VAL A 24 -26.83 20.24 20.48
N CYS A 25 -25.83 21.11 20.50
CA CYS A 25 -24.82 21.19 19.45
C CYS A 25 -23.52 20.56 19.96
N ALA A 26 -23.60 19.31 20.41
CA ALA A 26 -22.43 18.44 20.45
C ALA A 26 -22.30 17.75 19.08
N LYS A 27 -21.99 18.53 18.03
CA LYS A 27 -21.48 17.96 16.78
C LYS A 27 -20.02 17.55 17.03
N ASN A 28 -19.81 16.27 17.32
CA ASN A 28 -18.57 15.50 17.22
C ASN A 28 -17.23 16.28 17.26
N SER A 29 -16.65 16.43 18.45
CA SER A 29 -15.26 16.89 18.66
C SER A 29 -14.19 15.85 18.27
N GLN A 30 -14.55 14.62 17.92
CA GLN A 30 -13.59 13.59 17.48
C GLN A 30 -13.06 13.78 16.05
N HIS A 31 -13.70 14.61 15.22
CA HIS A 31 -13.27 14.80 13.83
C HIS A 31 -12.08 15.76 13.66
N SER A 32 -11.72 16.56 14.67
CA SER A 32 -10.63 17.56 14.52
C SER A 32 -9.22 16.97 14.66
N PHE A 33 -9.07 15.82 15.33
CA PHE A 33 -7.76 15.24 15.64
C PHE A 33 -7.24 14.23 14.62
N TYR A 34 -8.09 13.74 13.72
CA TYR A 34 -7.72 12.69 12.76
C TYR A 34 -7.99 13.11 11.33
N THR A 35 -7.14 12.65 10.40
CA THR A 35 -7.39 12.77 8.96
C THR A 35 -8.60 11.91 8.55
N ALA A 36 -9.07 12.08 7.31
CA ALA A 36 -10.17 11.27 6.77
C ALA A 36 -9.87 9.77 6.87
N VAL A 37 -8.61 9.36 6.69
CA VAL A 37 -8.19 7.96 6.76
C VAL A 37 -7.90 7.43 8.17
N GLY A 38 -8.04 8.27 9.21
CA GLY A 38 -7.83 7.88 10.60
C GLY A 38 -6.39 8.05 11.12
N ALA A 39 -5.52 8.68 10.33
CA ALA A 39 -4.19 9.10 10.79
C ALA A 39 -4.30 10.27 11.77
N ASP A 40 -3.30 10.45 12.62
CA ASP A 40 -3.27 11.59 13.54
C ASP A 40 -3.02 12.89 12.74
N LYS A 41 -3.93 13.85 12.84
CA LYS A 41 -3.83 15.10 12.08
C LYS A 41 -2.71 15.99 12.60
N ASN A 42 -2.45 15.97 13.90
CA ASN A 42 -1.49 16.88 14.53
C ASN A 42 -0.04 16.53 14.17
N GLY A 43 0.82 17.54 14.20
CA GLY A 43 2.27 17.34 14.15
C GLY A 43 2.83 16.89 15.50
N THR A 44 4.13 16.58 15.54
CA THR A 44 4.84 16.33 16.80
C THR A 44 5.34 17.64 17.41
N ASP A 45 5.43 17.70 18.74
CA ASP A 45 5.86 18.90 19.46
C ASP A 45 7.29 19.33 19.11
N ASP A 46 8.14 18.36 18.72
CA ASP A 46 9.51 18.58 18.25
C ASP A 46 9.60 19.02 16.77
N GLY A 47 8.46 19.12 16.08
CA GLY A 47 8.37 19.55 14.68
C GLY A 47 8.88 18.53 13.65
N ILE A 48 9.30 17.33 14.07
CA ILE A 48 9.76 16.27 13.15
C ILE A 48 8.66 15.88 12.16
N ILE A 49 7.44 15.71 12.67
CA ILE A 49 6.24 15.46 11.85
C ILE A 49 5.42 16.74 11.83
N PRO A 50 5.18 17.36 10.66
CA PRO A 50 4.31 18.53 10.59
C PRO A 50 2.82 18.13 10.72
N GLU A 51 1.99 19.12 11.06
CA GLU A 51 0.53 18.97 10.99
C GLU A 51 0.10 18.57 9.56
N PHE A 52 -0.87 17.67 9.47
CA PHE A 52 -1.48 17.30 8.20
C PHE A 52 -2.26 18.48 7.63
N LYS A 53 -1.90 18.86 6.41
CA LYS A 53 -2.67 19.80 5.60
C LYS A 53 -3.23 19.00 4.43
N ASP A 54 -4.55 19.03 4.26
CA ASP A 54 -5.18 18.43 3.08
C ASP A 54 -4.49 19.00 1.83
N ALA A 55 -3.93 18.12 1.01
CA ALA A 55 -3.14 18.51 -0.17
C ALA A 55 -4.08 18.95 -1.31
N SER A 56 -4.81 20.05 -1.10
CA SER A 56 -5.57 20.74 -2.16
C SER A 56 -4.65 21.53 -3.10
N ILE A 57 -3.40 21.75 -2.68
CA ILE A 57 -2.38 22.48 -3.42
C ILE A 57 -1.38 21.44 -3.96
N PRO A 58 -1.10 21.41 -5.27
CA PRO A 58 -0.03 20.59 -5.80
C PRO A 58 1.29 21.06 -5.20
N PHE A 59 1.79 20.32 -4.22
CA PHE A 59 3.14 20.49 -3.69
C PHE A 59 4.22 20.09 -4.71
N GLU A 60 3.83 19.69 -5.93
CA GLU A 60 4.74 19.17 -6.95
C GLU A 60 5.92 20.12 -7.22
N SER A 61 5.74 21.44 -7.07
CA SER A 61 6.83 22.42 -7.14
C SER A 61 7.67 22.55 -5.87
N GLU A 62 7.09 22.35 -4.67
CA GLU A 62 7.77 22.62 -3.38
C GLU A 62 8.82 21.55 -3.00
N TYR A 63 8.66 20.29 -3.42
CA TYR A 63 9.61 19.23 -3.03
C TYR A 63 10.96 19.32 -3.71
N TYR A 64 11.01 19.89 -4.92
CA TYR A 64 12.25 19.97 -5.69
C TYR A 64 13.27 20.92 -5.06
N ASP A 65 12.80 21.86 -4.23
CA ASP A 65 13.64 22.86 -3.56
C ASP A 65 14.02 22.46 -2.12
N ASP A 66 13.41 21.40 -1.57
CA ASP A 66 13.75 20.89 -0.24
C ASP A 66 15.22 20.48 -0.17
N GLN A 67 15.92 21.01 0.83
CA GLN A 67 17.30 20.61 1.11
C GLN A 67 17.33 19.30 1.91
N ILE A 68 18.45 18.57 1.79
CA ILE A 68 18.70 17.38 2.60
C ILE A 68 18.93 17.83 4.05
N ASN A 69 18.17 17.27 5.00
CA ASN A 69 18.37 17.53 6.43
C ASN A 69 19.64 16.83 6.93
N PHE A 70 19.80 15.57 6.57
CA PHE A 70 20.98 14.76 6.91
C PHE A 70 21.05 13.52 6.01
N ILE A 71 22.22 12.88 5.98
CA ILE A 71 22.47 11.65 5.26
C ILE A 71 22.80 10.56 6.28
N VAL A 72 22.13 9.41 6.17
CA VAL A 72 22.47 8.21 6.96
C VAL A 72 23.30 7.27 6.10
N ASP A 73 24.47 6.89 6.59
CA ASP A 73 25.45 6.06 5.89
C ASP A 73 26.07 5.00 6.83
N LYS A 74 27.04 4.25 6.33
CA LYS A 74 27.73 3.21 7.11
C LYS A 74 28.48 3.73 8.33
N ASN A 75 28.86 5.01 8.34
CA ASN A 75 29.66 5.60 9.40
C ASN A 75 28.79 6.11 10.56
N ASN A 76 27.54 6.49 10.28
CA ASN A 76 26.68 7.15 11.27
C ASN A 76 25.35 6.44 11.56
N TYR A 77 24.97 5.36 10.86
CA TYR A 77 23.66 4.73 11.01
C TYR A 77 23.31 4.31 12.44
N ILE A 78 24.33 3.97 13.26
CA ILE A 78 24.16 3.61 14.67
C ILE A 78 23.47 4.75 15.45
N ASN A 79 23.75 6.01 15.10
CA ASN A 79 23.15 7.19 15.75
C ASN A 79 21.66 7.34 15.43
N TYR A 80 21.17 6.66 14.39
CA TYR A 80 19.80 6.78 13.90
C TYR A 80 18.95 5.52 14.15
N LEU A 81 19.46 4.50 14.87
CA LEU A 81 18.76 3.22 15.09
C LEU A 81 17.35 3.37 15.70
N LYS A 82 17.10 4.44 16.44
CA LYS A 82 15.74 4.75 16.96
C LYS A 82 14.71 4.96 15.84
N TYR A 83 15.13 5.55 14.72
CA TYR A 83 14.27 5.91 13.59
C TYR A 83 14.52 5.04 12.35
N LEU A 84 15.59 4.23 12.34
CA LEU A 84 16.02 3.47 11.19
C LEU A 84 15.44 2.04 11.22
N PRO A 85 14.63 1.64 10.22
CA PRO A 85 14.20 0.25 10.08
C PRO A 85 15.38 -0.73 10.05
N GLY A 86 15.17 -1.93 10.60
CA GLY A 86 16.19 -2.98 10.62
C GLY A 86 16.65 -3.36 9.20
N GLY A 87 15.70 -3.43 8.27
CA GLY A 87 15.98 -3.68 6.85
C GLY A 87 16.91 -2.63 6.23
N LEU A 88 16.67 -1.34 6.45
CA LEU A 88 17.55 -0.27 5.95
C LEU A 88 18.93 -0.32 6.60
N SER A 89 19.00 -0.65 7.89
CA SER A 89 20.28 -0.87 8.60
C SER A 89 21.09 -1.99 7.96
N GLN A 90 20.45 -3.08 7.51
CA GLN A 90 21.12 -4.18 6.80
C GLN A 90 21.60 -3.74 5.41
N LEU A 91 20.80 -2.97 4.67
CA LEU A 91 21.20 -2.45 3.36
C LEU A 91 22.45 -1.57 3.46
N ILE A 92 22.49 -0.63 4.41
CA ILE A 92 23.66 0.22 4.69
C ILE A 92 24.93 -0.62 4.96
N GLN A 93 24.79 -1.70 5.71
CA GLN A 93 25.94 -2.55 6.07
C GLN A 93 26.44 -3.40 4.89
N LYS A 94 25.52 -3.90 4.06
CA LYS A 94 25.79 -4.89 3.01
C LYS A 94 26.12 -4.26 1.65
N ILE A 95 25.54 -3.10 1.33
CA ILE A 95 25.69 -2.43 0.05
C ILE A 95 26.75 -1.33 0.17
N LYS A 96 27.73 -1.36 -0.73
CA LYS A 96 28.79 -0.35 -0.77
C LYS A 96 28.20 1.00 -1.19
N ASN A 97 28.57 2.07 -0.48
CA ASN A 97 28.13 3.45 -0.75
C ASN A 97 26.59 3.60 -0.75
N PHE A 98 25.89 2.81 0.06
CA PHE A 98 24.45 2.99 0.25
C PHE A 98 24.22 4.13 1.25
N GLU A 99 23.47 5.13 0.80
CA GLU A 99 23.20 6.34 1.56
C GLU A 99 21.68 6.55 1.60
N ILE A 100 21.21 7.09 2.71
CA ILE A 100 19.80 7.45 2.90
C ILE A 100 19.75 8.96 3.03
N TYR A 101 19.31 9.63 1.97
CA TYR A 101 19.11 11.06 1.95
C TYR A 101 17.77 11.39 2.63
N VAL A 102 17.84 11.97 3.83
CA VAL A 102 16.65 12.31 4.62
C VAL A 102 16.31 13.79 4.42
N PHE A 103 15.08 14.04 3.99
CA PHE A 103 14.53 15.36 3.70
C PHE A 103 13.48 15.77 4.75
N PRO A 104 13.05 17.03 4.77
CA PRO A 104 11.90 17.46 5.56
C PRO A 104 10.67 16.62 5.28
N THR A 105 9.93 16.28 6.33
CA THR A 105 8.70 15.50 6.20
C THR A 105 7.61 16.32 5.52
N ARG A 106 6.97 15.73 4.53
CA ARG A 106 5.80 16.28 3.85
C ARG A 106 4.74 15.20 3.77
N ARG A 107 3.57 15.47 4.35
CA ARG A 107 2.45 14.52 4.44
C ARG A 107 1.51 14.69 3.26
N THR A 108 1.80 13.98 2.18
CA THR A 108 1.27 14.29 0.83
C THR A 108 0.13 13.39 0.39
N ALA A 109 -0.10 12.30 1.12
CA ALA A 109 -1.18 11.38 0.82
C ALA A 109 -2.51 12.11 0.86
N ASN A 110 -3.24 12.07 -0.24
CA ASN A 110 -4.55 12.67 -0.37
C ASN A 110 -5.45 11.75 -1.19
N TYR A 111 -6.77 11.90 -1.01
CA TYR A 111 -7.81 11.08 -1.61
C TYR A 111 -8.89 11.97 -2.24
N PRO A 112 -9.64 11.49 -3.25
CA PRO A 112 -10.79 12.22 -3.78
C PRO A 112 -11.82 12.50 -2.69
N ASP A 113 -12.52 13.64 -2.77
CA ASP A 113 -13.44 14.09 -1.71
C ASP A 113 -14.53 13.07 -1.40
N PHE A 114 -15.14 12.45 -2.43
CA PHE A 114 -16.16 11.42 -2.24
C PHE A 114 -15.66 10.21 -1.42
N LEU A 115 -14.37 9.88 -1.50
CA LEU A 115 -13.77 8.82 -0.68
C LEU A 115 -13.50 9.30 0.73
N LYS A 116 -13.00 10.53 0.91
CA LYS A 116 -12.79 11.11 2.24
C LYS A 116 -14.09 11.16 3.04
N GLU A 117 -15.19 11.57 2.41
CA GLU A 117 -16.53 11.54 3.00
C GLU A 117 -16.92 10.11 3.42
N SER A 118 -16.75 9.13 2.52
CA SER A 118 -17.03 7.72 2.83
C SER A 118 -16.17 7.17 3.98
N PHE A 119 -14.93 7.62 4.13
CA PHE A 119 -14.07 7.23 5.25
C PHE A 119 -14.54 7.85 6.56
N LEU A 120 -14.95 9.11 6.54
CA LEU A 120 -15.43 9.84 7.73
C LEU A 120 -16.70 9.21 8.34
N GLU A 121 -17.53 8.56 7.52
CA GLU A 121 -18.72 7.82 7.95
C GLU A 121 -18.39 6.56 8.78
N LYS A 122 -17.15 6.06 8.72
CA LYS A 122 -16.72 4.84 9.42
C LYS A 122 -16.42 5.17 10.87
N LYS A 123 -17.44 5.04 11.72
CA LYS A 123 -17.42 5.52 13.11
C LYS A 123 -16.76 4.58 14.13
N LYS A 124 -16.46 3.30 13.81
CA LYS A 124 -15.80 2.32 14.71
C LYS A 124 -15.28 1.10 13.93
N SER A 125 -14.21 0.48 14.45
CA SER A 125 -13.70 -0.88 14.18
C SER A 125 -14.79 -1.92 14.45
N LYS A 126 -15.89 -1.94 13.69
CA LYS A 126 -16.72 -3.14 13.70
C LYS A 126 -15.88 -4.24 13.07
N PRO A 127 -15.62 -5.35 13.77
CA PRO A 127 -14.83 -6.44 13.22
C PRO A 127 -15.52 -6.85 11.92
N VAL A 128 -14.84 -6.70 10.78
CA VAL A 128 -15.36 -7.23 9.52
C VAL A 128 -15.07 -8.73 9.50
N ARG A 129 -15.57 -9.44 10.51
CA ARG A 129 -15.70 -10.89 10.44
C ARG A 129 -16.98 -11.19 9.67
N ASN A 130 -16.75 -11.52 8.40
CA ASN A 130 -17.52 -12.46 7.58
C ASN A 130 -18.71 -12.02 6.73
N ASN A 131 -19.34 -10.82 6.81
CA ASN A 131 -20.46 -10.52 5.87
C ASN A 131 -20.62 -9.08 5.31
N ASP A 132 -19.97 -8.04 5.87
CA ASP A 132 -20.24 -6.65 5.39
C ASP A 132 -19.30 -6.11 4.29
N LEU A 133 -18.06 -6.61 4.15
CA LEU A 133 -17.20 -6.36 2.96
C LEU A 133 -17.80 -6.94 1.65
N PHE A 134 -18.88 -7.73 1.74
CA PHE A 134 -19.25 -8.77 0.78
C PHE A 134 -20.43 -8.40 -0.12
N LEU A 135 -21.05 -7.22 0.07
CA LEU A 135 -22.25 -6.79 -0.67
C LEU A 135 -21.97 -5.95 -1.93
N GLY A 136 -20.72 -5.93 -2.42
CA GLY A 136 -20.41 -5.38 -3.75
C GLY A 136 -20.30 -3.86 -3.83
N LYS A 137 -20.31 -3.13 -2.71
CA LYS A 137 -19.77 -1.78 -2.63
C LYS A 137 -18.34 -1.89 -2.13
N ILE A 138 -17.35 -1.49 -2.93
CA ILE A 138 -15.96 -1.58 -2.51
C ILE A 138 -15.77 -0.72 -1.26
N ASN A 139 -15.50 -1.39 -0.14
CA ASN A 139 -15.26 -0.72 1.13
C ASN A 139 -13.76 -0.42 1.27
N HIS A 140 -13.26 0.55 0.50
CA HIS A 140 -11.88 1.04 0.62
C HIS A 140 -11.62 1.48 2.05
N LEU A 141 -10.52 1.07 2.69
CA LEU A 141 -10.22 1.38 4.09
C LEU A 141 -11.31 0.86 5.07
N PRO A 142 -11.45 -0.46 5.26
CA PRO A 142 -12.46 -1.05 6.14
C PRO A 142 -12.30 -0.64 7.61
N TYR A 143 -11.07 -0.39 8.06
CA TYR A 143 -10.75 -0.10 9.45
C TYR A 143 -10.11 1.27 9.61
N ARG A 144 -10.90 2.33 9.76
CA ARG A 144 -10.37 3.68 9.98
C ARG A 144 -9.50 3.77 11.25
N PHE A 145 -9.87 3.03 12.29
CA PHE A 145 -9.13 2.94 13.55
C PHE A 145 -8.86 1.46 13.85
N PRO A 146 -7.81 0.86 13.25
CA PRO A 146 -7.52 -0.55 13.42
C PRO A 146 -6.98 -0.84 14.83
N GLU A 147 -7.34 -2.00 15.37
CA GLU A 147 -6.95 -2.49 16.70
C GLU A 147 -6.02 -3.71 16.60
N THR A 148 -6.01 -4.40 15.45
CA THR A 148 -5.17 -5.58 15.23
C THR A 148 -4.24 -5.43 14.02
N GLY A 149 -3.15 -6.21 14.00
CA GLY A 149 -2.22 -6.21 12.87
C GLY A 149 -2.89 -6.66 11.58
N GLU A 150 -3.83 -7.60 11.66
CA GLU A 150 -4.59 -8.07 10.50
C GLU A 150 -5.46 -6.95 9.89
N GLU A 151 -6.09 -6.12 10.71
CA GLU A 151 -6.90 -4.98 10.25
C GLU A 151 -6.05 -3.93 9.51
N ILE A 152 -4.83 -3.68 9.96
CA ILE A 152 -3.87 -2.78 9.28
C ILE A 152 -3.49 -3.36 7.91
N ILE A 153 -3.23 -4.66 7.83
CA ILE A 153 -2.95 -5.34 6.56
C ILE A 153 -4.17 -5.28 5.63
N TRP A 154 -5.39 -5.42 6.16
CA TRP A 154 -6.61 -5.25 5.36
C TRP A 154 -6.79 -3.84 4.81
N ASN A 155 -6.42 -2.80 5.56
CA ASN A 155 -6.40 -1.44 5.03
C ASN A 155 -5.47 -1.32 3.82
N HIS A 156 -4.28 -1.93 3.89
CA HIS A 156 -3.36 -1.99 2.76
C HIS A 156 -3.97 -2.70 1.54
N LEU A 157 -4.53 -3.90 1.73
CA LEU A 157 -5.08 -4.73 0.66
C LEU A 157 -6.29 -4.09 -0.03
N SER A 158 -7.08 -3.30 0.70
CA SER A 158 -8.32 -2.68 0.23
C SER A 158 -8.18 -1.20 -0.17
N ARG A 159 -6.97 -0.64 -0.06
CA ARG A 159 -6.71 0.78 -0.35
C ARG A 159 -7.19 1.16 -1.76
N TYR A 160 -7.57 2.42 -1.91
CA TYR A 160 -7.98 2.95 -3.21
C TYR A 160 -6.77 3.05 -4.15
N GLN A 161 -6.93 2.56 -5.38
CA GLN A 161 -5.88 2.57 -6.42
C GLN A 161 -6.41 3.05 -7.78
N GLY A 162 -7.33 4.01 -7.78
CA GLY A 162 -7.82 4.64 -9.01
C GLY A 162 -8.90 3.89 -9.79
N GLY A 163 -9.46 2.81 -9.22
CA GLY A 163 -10.59 2.05 -9.80
C GLY A 163 -10.23 1.14 -10.97
N SER A 164 -9.43 1.62 -11.92
CA SER A 164 -8.83 0.80 -12.97
C SER A 164 -7.55 1.44 -13.48
N VAL A 165 -6.62 0.62 -13.95
CA VAL A 165 -5.36 1.06 -14.53
C VAL A 165 -4.95 0.15 -15.67
N GLU A 166 -4.48 0.75 -16.76
CA GLU A 166 -3.82 0.08 -17.87
C GLU A 166 -2.50 0.80 -18.14
N ARG A 167 -1.38 0.09 -18.05
CA ARG A 167 -0.05 0.69 -18.20
C ARG A 167 0.98 -0.30 -18.70
N PHE A 168 2.13 0.21 -19.09
CA PHE A 168 3.33 -0.57 -19.35
C PHE A 168 4.32 -0.29 -18.23
N VAL A 169 5.04 -1.33 -17.81
CA VAL A 169 6.04 -1.23 -16.74
C VAL A 169 7.30 -1.96 -17.19
N ASP A 170 8.44 -1.34 -16.93
CA ASP A 170 9.75 -1.98 -16.99
C ASP A 170 10.18 -2.40 -15.60
N SER A 171 10.80 -3.58 -15.54
CA SER A 171 11.35 -4.17 -14.32
C SER A 171 12.74 -4.73 -14.61
N PHE A 172 13.59 -4.76 -13.60
CA PHE A 172 14.96 -5.23 -13.73
C PHE A 172 15.34 -6.17 -12.60
N VAL A 173 15.92 -7.31 -12.95
CA VAL A 173 16.75 -8.08 -12.03
C VAL A 173 18.18 -7.58 -12.21
N VAL A 174 18.77 -7.03 -11.16
CA VAL A 174 20.16 -6.58 -11.17
C VAL A 174 20.97 -7.49 -10.26
N ARG A 175 21.93 -8.19 -10.86
CA ARG A 175 22.83 -9.09 -10.15
C ARG A 175 23.89 -8.29 -9.39
N LYS A 176 24.53 -8.92 -8.40
CA LYS A 176 25.62 -8.31 -7.61
C LYS A 176 26.74 -7.70 -8.48
N ASN A 177 27.05 -8.30 -9.63
CA ASN A 177 28.06 -7.80 -10.58
C ASN A 177 27.58 -6.61 -11.43
N GLY A 178 26.37 -6.09 -11.23
CA GLY A 178 25.78 -4.99 -11.98
C GLY A 178 25.06 -5.40 -13.27
N GLN A 179 25.08 -6.68 -13.66
CA GLN A 179 24.33 -7.14 -14.83
C GLN A 179 22.83 -6.99 -14.59
N ALA A 180 22.16 -6.21 -15.45
CA ALA A 180 20.73 -5.96 -15.40
C ALA A 180 20.00 -6.76 -16.49
N LEU A 181 18.93 -7.46 -16.09
CA LEU A 181 18.03 -8.19 -16.99
C LEU A 181 16.67 -7.53 -16.96
N LYS A 182 16.29 -6.94 -18.09
CA LYS A 182 15.03 -6.22 -18.26
C LYS A 182 13.88 -7.17 -18.55
N THR A 183 12.73 -6.84 -17.96
CA THR A 183 11.41 -7.39 -18.32
C THR A 183 10.46 -6.23 -18.58
N ARG A 184 9.74 -6.26 -19.71
CA ARG A 184 8.69 -5.28 -20.02
C ARG A 184 7.34 -5.97 -20.01
N THR A 185 6.38 -5.39 -19.30
CA THR A 185 5.06 -5.97 -19.11
C THR A 185 3.97 -4.93 -19.35
N TRP A 186 2.96 -5.29 -20.13
CA TRP A 186 1.69 -4.58 -20.17
C TRP A 186 0.79 -5.12 -19.05
N ILE A 187 0.25 -4.24 -18.23
CA ILE A 187 -0.57 -4.59 -17.06
C ILE A 187 -1.91 -3.88 -17.19
N LYS A 188 -3.00 -4.64 -16.98
CA LYS A 188 -4.35 -4.11 -16.86
C LYS A 188 -4.98 -4.63 -15.57
N ARG A 189 -5.27 -3.75 -14.62
CA ARG A 189 -5.94 -4.07 -13.35
C ARG A 189 -7.24 -3.28 -13.28
N VAL A 190 -8.35 -3.95 -13.00
CA VAL A 190 -9.68 -3.31 -12.96
C VAL A 190 -10.41 -3.79 -11.71
N TYR A 191 -10.72 -2.86 -10.82
CA TYR A 191 -11.52 -3.15 -9.64
C TYR A 191 -12.97 -3.43 -10.04
N ASN A 192 -13.64 -4.23 -9.23
CA ASN A 192 -14.99 -4.69 -9.53
C ASN A 192 -15.99 -3.53 -9.72
N SER A 193 -15.79 -2.38 -9.07
CA SER A 193 -16.59 -1.15 -9.26
C SER A 193 -16.47 -0.54 -10.65
N HIS A 194 -15.43 -0.90 -11.41
CA HIS A 194 -15.15 -0.43 -12.77
C HIS A 194 -15.34 -1.54 -13.82
N ILE A 195 -16.07 -2.59 -13.47
CA ILE A 195 -16.51 -3.64 -14.39
C ILE A 195 -17.98 -3.43 -14.72
N ASN A 196 -18.36 -3.47 -16.00
CA ASN A 196 -19.74 -3.26 -16.44
C ASN A 196 -20.78 -4.24 -15.85
N LYS A 197 -20.33 -5.42 -15.44
CA LYS A 197 -21.12 -6.48 -14.80
C LYS A 197 -20.34 -7.00 -13.59
N PRO A 198 -20.35 -6.28 -12.46
CA PRO A 198 -19.58 -6.66 -11.28
C PRO A 198 -20.05 -8.00 -10.73
N LYS A 199 -19.12 -8.80 -10.18
CA LYS A 199 -19.42 -10.09 -9.55
C LYS A 199 -19.32 -9.98 -8.03
N LYS A 200 -20.10 -10.78 -7.30
CA LYS A 200 -19.94 -10.90 -5.84
C LYS A 200 -18.56 -11.47 -5.50
N ASN A 201 -18.03 -11.09 -4.35
CA ASN A 201 -16.74 -11.55 -3.82
C ASN A 201 -15.51 -11.32 -4.71
N ILE A 202 -15.57 -10.49 -5.76
CA ILE A 202 -14.38 -10.10 -6.53
C ILE A 202 -13.94 -8.70 -6.11
N LEU A 203 -12.67 -8.56 -5.74
CA LEU A 203 -12.03 -7.27 -5.46
C LEU A 203 -11.58 -6.62 -6.76
N PHE A 204 -10.76 -7.31 -7.54
CA PHE A 204 -10.29 -6.85 -8.85
C PHE A 204 -9.98 -8.00 -9.80
N TYR A 205 -9.87 -7.67 -11.08
CA TYR A 205 -9.29 -8.50 -12.11
C TYR A 205 -7.94 -7.94 -12.52
N ALA A 206 -6.97 -8.80 -12.85
CA ALA A 206 -5.68 -8.38 -13.38
C ALA A 206 -5.26 -9.23 -14.58
N LEU A 207 -4.70 -8.55 -15.58
CA LEU A 207 -3.99 -9.13 -16.72
C LEU A 207 -2.56 -8.60 -16.73
N ALA A 208 -1.61 -9.46 -17.05
CA ALA A 208 -0.23 -9.07 -17.33
C ALA A 208 0.27 -9.81 -18.57
N LYS A 209 0.65 -9.09 -19.63
CA LYS A 209 1.25 -9.64 -20.86
C LYS A 209 2.72 -9.24 -20.92
N TYR A 210 3.60 -10.23 -20.97
CA TYR A 210 5.04 -10.01 -21.12
C TYR A 210 5.37 -9.65 -22.56
N LEU A 211 6.16 -8.59 -22.75
CA LEU A 211 6.58 -8.07 -24.04
C LEU A 211 8.09 -8.26 -24.27
N GLU A 212 8.85 -8.27 -23.20
CA GLU A 212 10.29 -8.55 -23.14
C GLU A 212 10.60 -9.32 -21.85
N PRO A 213 11.64 -10.17 -21.80
CA PRO A 213 12.51 -10.59 -22.91
C PRO A 213 11.84 -11.61 -23.83
N VAL A 214 12.54 -12.03 -24.90
CA VAL A 214 12.04 -13.02 -25.88
C VAL A 214 11.52 -14.30 -25.21
N SER A 215 12.19 -14.78 -24.15
CA SER A 215 11.80 -16.00 -23.43
C SER A 215 10.45 -15.92 -22.71
N LEU A 216 9.97 -14.72 -22.39
CA LEU A 216 8.65 -14.51 -21.76
C LEU A 216 7.65 -13.87 -22.73
N LYS A 217 8.11 -13.38 -23.89
CA LYS A 217 7.27 -12.58 -24.78
C LYS A 217 6.02 -13.34 -25.20
N GLY A 218 4.88 -12.71 -24.95
CA GLY A 218 3.55 -13.23 -25.26
C GLY A 218 2.93 -14.10 -24.16
N ASP A 219 3.66 -14.42 -23.09
CA ASP A 219 3.05 -15.05 -21.92
C ASP A 219 2.05 -14.08 -21.27
N ILE A 220 0.91 -14.60 -20.83
CA ILE A 220 -0.15 -13.79 -20.23
C ILE A 220 -0.61 -14.43 -18.92
N LEU A 221 -0.64 -13.63 -17.86
CA LEU A 221 -1.25 -13.97 -16.59
C LEU A 221 -2.64 -13.34 -16.51
N LEU A 222 -3.63 -14.11 -16.07
CA LEU A 222 -4.95 -13.65 -15.62
C LEU A 222 -5.14 -13.97 -14.15
N VAL A 223 -5.61 -13.01 -13.37
CA VAL A 223 -5.99 -13.18 -11.96
C VAL A 223 -7.39 -12.62 -11.74
N HIS A 224 -8.22 -13.40 -11.05
CA HIS A 224 -9.46 -12.97 -10.43
C HIS A 224 -9.19 -12.94 -8.93
N GLU A 225 -9.11 -11.74 -8.37
CA GLU A 225 -8.81 -11.55 -6.96
C GLU A 225 -10.10 -11.53 -6.15
N PRO A 226 -10.30 -12.50 -5.24
CA PRO A 226 -11.44 -12.48 -4.36
C PRO A 226 -11.26 -11.44 -3.25
N VAL A 227 -12.36 -10.90 -2.72
CA VAL A 227 -12.31 -10.05 -1.52
C VAL A 227 -11.91 -10.90 -0.32
N ASN A 228 -12.47 -12.10 -0.18
CA ASN A 228 -12.15 -13.02 0.89
C ASN A 228 -11.65 -14.36 0.34
N GLN A 229 -10.37 -14.65 0.62
CA GLN A 229 -9.69 -15.86 0.16
C GLN A 229 -10.11 -17.16 0.89
N VAL A 230 -10.82 -17.04 2.03
CA VAL A 230 -11.39 -18.17 2.80
C VAL A 230 -12.60 -18.75 2.08
N PHE A 231 -13.52 -17.89 1.63
CA PHE A 231 -14.72 -18.31 0.93
C PHE A 231 -14.43 -18.73 -0.51
N GLU A 232 -13.53 -18.03 -1.18
CA GLU A 232 -13.14 -18.32 -2.56
C GLU A 232 -11.65 -18.11 -2.72
N LYS A 233 -10.92 -19.14 -3.14
CA LYS A 233 -9.48 -19.00 -3.40
C LYS A 233 -9.23 -18.14 -4.64
N ARG A 234 -8.09 -17.44 -4.67
CA ARG A 234 -7.60 -16.75 -5.87
C ARG A 234 -7.68 -17.68 -7.08
N ASN A 235 -8.31 -17.21 -8.16
CA ASN A 235 -8.33 -17.91 -9.43
C ASN A 235 -7.35 -17.26 -10.40
N SER A 236 -6.40 -18.05 -10.90
CA SER A 236 -5.33 -17.58 -11.77
C SER A 236 -5.09 -18.54 -12.93
N TRP A 237 -4.71 -17.99 -14.07
CA TRP A 237 -4.38 -18.73 -15.28
C TRP A 237 -3.16 -18.13 -15.96
N ILE A 238 -2.35 -19.00 -16.56
CA ILE A 238 -1.21 -18.62 -17.40
C ILE A 238 -1.48 -19.12 -18.81
N TYR A 239 -1.38 -18.23 -19.78
CA TYR A 239 -1.14 -18.58 -21.17
C TYR A 239 0.36 -18.59 -21.43
N SER A 240 0.89 -19.73 -21.87
CA SER A 240 2.26 -19.83 -22.38
C SER A 240 2.28 -19.62 -23.88
N SER A 241 3.03 -18.64 -24.36
CA SER A 241 3.19 -18.36 -25.80
C SER A 241 3.95 -19.48 -26.50
N ALA A 242 4.97 -20.03 -25.85
CA ALA A 242 5.76 -21.15 -26.35
C ALA A 242 4.91 -22.41 -26.57
N GLN A 243 4.01 -22.72 -25.63
CA GLN A 243 3.15 -23.90 -25.71
C GLN A 243 1.79 -23.62 -26.36
N ARG A 244 1.45 -22.34 -26.57
CA ARG A 244 0.15 -21.83 -27.05
C ARG A 244 -1.05 -22.39 -26.27
N ARG A 245 -0.89 -22.57 -24.96
CA ARG A 245 -1.89 -23.20 -24.07
C ARG A 245 -2.17 -22.34 -22.85
N VAL A 246 -3.43 -22.35 -22.43
CA VAL A 246 -3.89 -21.78 -21.14
C VAL A 246 -3.91 -22.90 -20.11
N ARG A 247 -3.42 -22.63 -18.91
CA ARG A 247 -3.48 -23.53 -17.75
C ARG A 247 -3.90 -22.76 -16.51
N LYS A 248 -4.65 -23.42 -15.61
CA LYS A 248 -4.89 -22.88 -14.27
C LYS A 248 -3.56 -22.87 -13.50
N ALA A 249 -3.30 -21.83 -12.72
CA ALA A 249 -2.06 -21.62 -11.97
C ALA A 249 -2.36 -21.31 -10.48
N PRO A 250 -2.95 -22.25 -9.72
CA PRO A 250 -3.40 -22.01 -8.34
C PRO A 250 -2.28 -21.60 -7.38
N GLU A 251 -1.03 -21.89 -7.73
CA GLU A 251 0.17 -21.56 -6.95
C GLU A 251 0.42 -20.05 -6.83
N LEU A 252 -0.11 -19.22 -7.76
CA LEU A 252 0.07 -17.76 -7.80
C LEU A 252 -0.65 -16.97 -6.70
N GLY A 253 -0.87 -17.56 -5.53
CA GLY A 253 -1.46 -16.94 -4.36
C GLY A 253 -0.49 -16.62 -3.22
N HIS A 254 0.71 -17.22 -3.22
CA HIS A 254 1.56 -17.32 -2.03
C HIS A 254 3.05 -17.14 -2.36
N ASP A 255 3.90 -18.10 -1.96
CA ASP A 255 5.36 -18.09 -2.10
C ASP A 255 5.87 -18.54 -3.48
N SER A 256 4.98 -18.75 -4.44
CA SER A 256 5.39 -19.03 -5.82
C SER A 256 6.23 -17.88 -6.39
N ILE A 257 7.24 -18.20 -7.17
CA ILE A 257 8.13 -17.22 -7.78
C ILE A 257 7.36 -16.30 -8.73
N GLY A 258 7.53 -14.98 -8.56
CA GLY A 258 7.02 -13.99 -9.50
C GLY A 258 7.73 -14.09 -10.86
N SER A 259 6.97 -14.29 -11.94
CA SER A 259 7.51 -14.40 -13.30
C SER A 259 8.34 -13.17 -13.70
N GLY A 260 9.54 -13.41 -14.22
CA GLY A 260 10.50 -12.36 -14.60
C GLY A 260 11.39 -11.83 -13.47
N SER A 261 11.16 -12.23 -12.21
CA SER A 261 11.96 -11.76 -11.05
C SER A 261 13.21 -12.60 -10.74
N GLN A 262 13.43 -13.71 -11.45
CA GLN A 262 14.47 -14.71 -11.13
C GLN A 262 14.44 -15.19 -9.66
N GLY A 263 13.24 -15.28 -9.07
CA GLY A 263 13.07 -15.79 -7.70
C GLY A 263 13.23 -14.75 -6.60
N LEU A 264 13.49 -13.47 -6.94
CA LEU A 264 13.69 -12.40 -5.95
C LEU A 264 12.40 -11.92 -5.29
N VAL A 265 11.25 -12.22 -5.89
CA VAL A 265 9.91 -11.82 -5.40
C VAL A 265 8.97 -13.01 -5.41
N THR A 266 8.18 -13.17 -4.36
CA THR A 266 7.05 -14.10 -4.31
C THR A 266 5.78 -13.45 -4.86
N ALA A 267 4.83 -14.25 -5.33
CA ALA A 267 3.57 -13.73 -5.90
C ALA A 267 2.80 -12.83 -4.91
N ASP A 268 2.87 -13.16 -3.62
CA ASP A 268 2.22 -12.41 -2.54
C ASP A 268 2.93 -11.12 -2.11
N GLN A 269 4.14 -10.86 -2.62
CA GLN A 269 4.89 -9.61 -2.43
C GLN A 269 4.60 -8.56 -3.51
N ILE A 270 3.96 -8.94 -4.63
CA ILE A 270 3.62 -7.99 -5.68
C ILE A 270 2.68 -6.92 -5.10
N ASP A 271 3.04 -5.65 -5.31
CA ASP A 271 2.32 -4.49 -4.74
C ASP A 271 2.50 -4.34 -3.22
N GLY A 272 3.65 -4.78 -2.68
CA GLY A 272 4.02 -4.73 -1.27
C GLY A 272 3.55 -5.98 -0.53
N PHE A 273 2.23 -6.17 -0.46
CA PHE A 273 1.62 -7.42 -0.02
C PHE A 273 0.26 -7.61 -0.68
N ASN A 274 0.00 -8.78 -1.24
CA ASN A 274 -1.31 -9.17 -1.78
C ASN A 274 -1.76 -10.57 -1.32
N GLY A 275 -1.05 -11.18 -0.36
CA GLY A 275 -1.33 -12.52 0.11
C GLY A 275 -2.54 -12.62 1.03
N SER A 276 -2.97 -13.86 1.30
CA SER A 276 -3.94 -14.14 2.36
C SER A 276 -3.37 -13.78 3.73
N THR A 277 -4.15 -13.07 4.55
CA THR A 277 -3.82 -12.82 5.96
C THR A 277 -3.82 -14.11 6.78
N GLU A 278 -4.44 -15.19 6.32
CA GLU A 278 -4.63 -16.39 7.15
C GLU A 278 -3.36 -17.18 7.45
N ARG A 279 -2.29 -17.01 6.67
CA ARG A 279 -1.04 -17.78 6.85
C ARG A 279 -0.22 -17.35 8.05
N TYR A 280 -0.43 -16.13 8.52
CA TYR A 280 0.37 -15.51 9.57
C TYR A 280 -0.49 -15.19 10.78
N ASN A 281 0.11 -15.27 11.97
CA ASN A 281 -0.37 -14.63 13.18
C ASN A 281 0.13 -13.19 13.18
N TRP A 282 -0.79 -12.24 13.21
CA TRP A 282 -0.49 -10.82 13.09
C TRP A 282 -0.46 -10.12 14.45
N ARG A 283 0.55 -9.31 14.70
CA ARG A 283 0.61 -8.43 15.88
C ARG A 283 1.14 -7.05 15.53
N ILE A 284 0.65 -6.06 16.27
CA ILE A 284 1.15 -4.68 16.19
C ILE A 284 2.39 -4.59 17.10
N LEU A 285 3.54 -4.24 16.54
CA LEU A 285 4.76 -3.93 17.30
C LEU A 285 4.77 -2.47 17.79
N GLY A 286 3.88 -1.64 17.24
CA GLY A 286 3.63 -0.28 17.68
C GLY A 286 3.45 0.67 16.50
N LYS A 287 3.16 1.93 16.83
CA LYS A 287 3.19 3.06 15.90
C LYS A 287 4.38 3.93 16.26
N LYS A 288 5.30 4.16 15.32
CA LYS A 288 6.58 4.85 15.56
C LYS A 288 6.89 5.83 14.45
N ILE A 289 7.70 6.84 14.74
CA ILE A 289 8.30 7.69 13.72
C ILE A 289 9.49 6.92 13.14
N MET A 290 9.48 6.66 11.84
CA MET A 290 10.52 5.91 11.15
C MET A 290 10.94 6.62 9.86
N ILE A 291 12.21 6.43 9.48
CA ILE A 291 12.75 6.82 8.18
C ILE A 291 12.19 5.88 7.12
N VAL A 292 11.44 6.42 6.15
CA VAL A 292 10.75 5.65 5.12
C VAL A 292 10.83 6.31 3.74
N PRO A 293 10.80 5.53 2.64
CA PRO A 293 10.85 6.06 1.28
C PRO A 293 9.52 6.75 0.93
N TYR A 294 9.53 8.08 0.88
CA TYR A 294 8.31 8.89 0.71
C TYR A 294 8.58 10.03 -0.27
N ASN A 295 7.58 10.40 -1.07
CA ASN A 295 7.70 11.45 -2.10
C ASN A 295 8.88 11.22 -3.06
N ILE A 296 9.07 9.99 -3.53
CA ILE A 296 10.21 9.62 -4.38
C ILE A 296 10.06 10.11 -5.84
N ASN A 297 9.55 11.32 -6.04
CA ASN A 297 9.15 11.88 -7.33
C ASN A 297 10.30 11.93 -8.35
N LYS A 298 11.54 12.11 -7.88
CA LYS A 298 12.74 12.15 -8.75
C LYS A 298 12.88 10.89 -9.61
N ILE A 299 12.44 9.73 -9.12
CA ILE A 299 12.51 8.47 -9.89
C ILE A 299 11.60 8.49 -11.14
N LYS A 300 10.61 9.39 -11.20
CA LYS A 300 9.66 9.50 -12.31
C LYS A 300 10.11 10.50 -13.38
N ASP A 301 11.23 11.18 -13.20
CA ASP A 301 11.75 12.10 -14.21
C ASP A 301 12.02 11.35 -15.53
N LYS A 302 11.33 11.78 -16.58
CA LYS A 302 11.42 11.22 -17.94
C LYS A 302 12.76 11.51 -18.62
N LYS A 303 13.59 12.39 -18.06
CA LYS A 303 14.96 12.63 -18.52
C LYS A 303 15.94 11.54 -18.07
N LEU A 304 15.63 10.79 -17.02
CA LEU A 304 16.48 9.72 -16.52
C LEU A 304 16.38 8.47 -17.40
N THR A 305 17.53 7.94 -17.79
CA THR A 305 17.67 6.63 -18.42
C THR A 305 17.82 5.53 -17.36
N TYR A 306 17.47 4.28 -17.68
CA TYR A 306 17.63 3.19 -16.72
C TYR A 306 19.08 2.94 -16.33
N THR A 307 20.03 3.16 -17.24
CA THR A 307 21.47 3.11 -16.95
C THR A 307 21.93 4.15 -15.94
N GLU A 308 21.29 5.33 -15.90
CA GLU A 308 21.56 6.34 -14.89
C GLU A 308 20.91 6.01 -13.55
N MET A 309 19.91 5.15 -13.52
CA MET A 309 19.15 4.81 -12.30
C MET A 309 19.67 3.56 -11.59
N LEU A 310 20.01 2.51 -12.33
CA LEU A 310 20.40 1.23 -11.76
C LEU A 310 21.83 1.29 -11.22
N GLY A 311 22.01 0.95 -9.95
CA GLY A 311 23.30 0.82 -9.29
C GLY A 311 23.64 -0.64 -8.96
N SER A 312 24.82 -0.85 -8.37
CA SER A 312 25.21 -2.15 -7.79
C SER A 312 24.57 -2.30 -6.40
N GLY A 313 23.89 -3.42 -6.17
CA GLY A 313 23.24 -3.73 -4.89
C GLY A 313 21.89 -3.04 -4.66
N SER A 314 21.69 -1.82 -5.15
CA SER A 314 20.38 -1.14 -5.22
C SER A 314 20.37 -0.12 -6.37
N ILE A 315 19.27 0.61 -6.55
CA ILE A 315 19.28 1.80 -7.39
C ILE A 315 20.17 2.88 -6.76
N LYS A 316 20.55 3.87 -7.57
CA LYS A 316 21.28 5.03 -7.11
C LYS A 316 20.53 5.77 -5.99
N SER A 317 21.21 5.94 -4.86
CA SER A 317 20.61 6.39 -3.61
C SER A 317 20.03 7.80 -3.72
N GLU A 318 20.67 8.68 -4.51
CA GLU A 318 20.27 10.06 -4.75
C GLU A 318 18.95 10.21 -5.53
N LEU A 319 18.38 9.10 -6.03
CA LEU A 319 17.07 9.06 -6.65
C LEU A 319 15.94 8.79 -5.65
N LEU A 320 16.28 8.31 -4.46
CA LEU A 320 15.33 8.03 -3.39
C LEU A 320 15.33 9.18 -2.38
N ARG A 321 14.13 9.63 -2.07
CA ARG A 321 13.85 10.55 -0.98
C ARG A 321 13.36 9.74 0.21
N TYR A 322 13.97 9.95 1.37
CA TYR A 322 13.48 9.43 2.63
C TYR A 322 13.01 10.57 3.51
N GLU A 323 11.98 10.30 4.31
CA GLU A 323 11.42 11.25 5.26
C GLU A 323 11.07 10.52 6.55
N LEU A 324 10.90 11.27 7.64
CA LEU A 324 10.42 10.72 8.91
C LEU A 324 8.89 10.73 8.89
N HIS A 325 8.24 9.57 8.96
CA HIS A 325 6.77 9.47 9.03
C HIS A 325 6.35 8.59 10.19
N ARG A 326 5.14 8.83 10.73
CA ARG A 326 4.53 7.89 11.67
C ARG A 326 4.04 6.67 10.89
N VAL A 327 4.56 5.50 11.26
CA VAL A 327 4.20 4.23 10.62
C VAL A 327 3.75 3.22 11.65
N TRP A 328 2.80 2.38 11.26
CA TRP A 328 2.46 1.17 11.96
C TRP A 328 3.50 0.09 11.62
N ILE A 329 4.03 -0.56 12.65
CA ILE A 329 4.93 -1.70 12.50
C ILE A 329 4.13 -2.95 12.83
N VAL A 330 3.95 -3.81 11.83
CA VAL A 330 3.15 -5.03 11.94
C VAL A 330 4.03 -6.24 11.67
N GLU A 331 3.99 -7.22 12.58
CA GLU A 331 4.68 -8.48 12.41
C GLU A 331 3.70 -9.59 12.08
N GLY A 332 4.03 -10.40 11.07
CA GLY A 332 3.39 -11.66 10.76
C GLY A 332 4.34 -12.83 11.05
N ILE A 333 3.97 -13.71 11.98
CA ILE A 333 4.67 -15.00 12.23
C ILE A 333 3.91 -16.12 11.52
N LEU A 334 4.59 -16.92 10.71
CA LEU A 334 3.97 -18.03 9.98
C LEU A 334 3.30 -19.00 10.96
N LYS A 335 2.05 -19.36 10.72
CA LYS A 335 1.33 -20.34 11.54
C LYS A 335 1.95 -21.73 11.36
N GLU A 336 1.93 -22.54 12.42
CA GLU A 336 2.54 -23.89 12.43
C GLU A 336 2.00 -24.81 11.33
N ASN A 337 0.71 -24.69 10.99
CA ASN A 337 0.07 -25.48 9.94
C ASN A 337 0.16 -24.85 8.54
N SER A 338 0.86 -23.73 8.40
CA SER A 338 1.06 -23.03 7.13
C SER A 338 2.45 -23.28 6.57
N ARG A 339 2.58 -23.16 5.24
CA ARG A 339 3.87 -23.21 4.53
C ARG A 339 4.12 -21.87 3.84
N HIS A 340 5.35 -21.39 3.96
CA HIS A 340 5.89 -20.25 3.22
C HIS A 340 7.41 -20.26 3.33
N ILE A 341 8.11 -19.69 2.35
CA ILE A 341 9.58 -19.51 2.43
C ILE A 341 10.02 -18.46 3.47
N TYR A 342 9.07 -17.70 4.02
CA TYR A 342 9.30 -16.68 5.04
C TYR A 342 8.61 -17.11 6.33
N ALA A 343 9.38 -17.34 7.38
CA ALA A 343 8.83 -17.72 8.69
C ALA A 343 8.32 -16.50 9.46
N LYS A 344 8.86 -15.32 9.19
CA LYS A 344 8.43 -14.06 9.79
C LYS A 344 8.56 -12.93 8.78
N ARG A 345 7.61 -11.99 8.81
CA ARG A 345 7.61 -10.76 8.03
C ARG A 345 7.34 -9.58 8.94
N VAL A 346 8.02 -8.46 8.72
CA VAL A 346 7.76 -7.19 9.40
C VAL A 346 7.45 -6.14 8.35
N PHE A 347 6.31 -5.48 8.48
CA PHE A 347 5.83 -4.45 7.56
C PHE A 347 5.82 -3.10 8.26
N TYR A 348 6.22 -2.06 7.53
CA TYR A 348 6.12 -0.66 7.94
C TYR A 348 5.07 0.01 7.07
N ILE A 349 3.91 0.30 7.65
CA ILE A 349 2.73 0.81 6.95
C ILE A 349 2.52 2.26 7.33
N ASP A 350 2.47 3.12 6.32
CA ASP A 350 2.19 4.54 6.49
C ASP A 350 0.79 4.79 7.06
N GLU A 351 0.67 5.72 8.00
CA GLU A 351 -0.64 6.03 8.60
C GLU A 351 -1.55 6.83 7.65
N ASP A 352 -0.97 7.67 6.79
CA ASP A 352 -1.71 8.62 5.96
C ASP A 352 -2.20 7.98 4.65
N SER A 353 -1.58 6.88 4.22
CA SER A 353 -1.91 6.17 2.98
C SER A 353 -2.30 4.71 3.15
N TRP A 354 -1.96 4.09 4.30
CA TRP A 354 -2.05 2.64 4.53
C TRP A 354 -1.22 1.80 3.54
N ILE A 355 -0.24 2.42 2.88
CA ILE A 355 0.68 1.73 1.97
C ILE A 355 1.85 1.14 2.78
N ILE A 356 2.25 -0.09 2.45
CA ILE A 356 3.46 -0.70 2.97
C ILE A 356 4.66 0.01 2.33
N LEU A 357 5.50 0.66 3.13
CA LEU A 357 6.68 1.39 2.65
C LEU A 357 7.95 0.55 2.73
N LEU A 358 8.01 -0.39 3.69
CA LEU A 358 9.09 -1.35 3.82
C LEU A 358 8.58 -2.72 4.26
N GLU A 359 9.31 -3.74 3.87
CA GLU A 359 9.11 -5.12 4.31
C GLU A 359 10.46 -5.75 4.67
N GLU A 360 10.48 -6.47 5.78
CA GLU A 360 11.58 -7.35 6.18
C GLU A 360 11.11 -8.80 6.19
N CYS A 361 11.77 -9.66 5.42
CA CYS A 361 11.45 -11.09 5.33
C CYS A 361 12.56 -11.92 5.98
N TYR A 362 12.17 -12.76 6.93
CA TYR A 362 13.06 -13.64 7.67
C TYR A 362 12.87 -15.08 7.20
N SER A 363 14.00 -15.78 7.02
CA SER A 363 13.99 -17.18 6.61
C SER A 363 13.52 -18.10 7.75
N VAL A 364 13.27 -19.37 7.44
CA VAL A 364 12.96 -20.41 8.43
C VAL A 364 14.08 -20.64 9.45
N ARG A 365 15.31 -20.17 9.18
CA ARG A 365 16.44 -20.21 10.12
C ARG A 365 16.50 -18.98 11.04
N GLY A 366 15.61 -18.00 10.85
CA GLY A 366 15.49 -16.80 11.69
C GLY A 366 16.36 -15.61 11.25
N ASP A 367 17.21 -15.77 10.23
CA ASP A 367 17.98 -14.67 9.63
C ASP A 367 17.11 -13.78 8.73
N MET A 368 17.37 -12.48 8.73
CA MET A 368 16.78 -11.57 7.74
C MET A 368 17.39 -11.87 6.37
N TRP A 369 16.53 -12.27 5.43
CA TRP A 369 16.96 -12.69 4.10
C TRP A 369 16.67 -11.63 3.05
N ARG A 370 15.46 -11.06 3.03
CA ARG A 370 15.07 -10.05 2.03
C ARG A 370 14.53 -8.80 2.66
N VAL A 371 14.80 -7.69 1.99
CA VAL A 371 14.30 -6.36 2.37
C VAL A 371 13.67 -5.73 1.15
N ALA A 372 12.40 -5.36 1.26
CA ALA A 372 11.73 -4.58 0.23
C ALA A 372 11.59 -3.11 0.67
N VAL A 373 11.87 -2.21 -0.26
CA VAL A 373 11.74 -0.76 -0.13
C VAL A 373 10.74 -0.31 -1.17
N HIS A 374 9.62 0.23 -0.72
CA HIS A 374 8.49 0.58 -1.56
C HIS A 374 8.23 2.08 -1.45
N GLY A 375 8.89 2.86 -2.31
CA GLY A 375 8.73 4.29 -2.27
C GLY A 375 7.43 4.72 -2.93
N ILE A 376 6.71 5.64 -2.28
CA ILE A 376 5.44 6.17 -2.77
C ILE A 376 5.58 7.59 -3.32
N ILE A 377 4.61 7.95 -4.15
CA ILE A 377 4.36 9.30 -4.66
C ILE A 377 2.86 9.58 -4.54
N GLN A 378 2.49 10.85 -4.39
CA GLN A 378 1.10 11.26 -4.53
C GLN A 378 0.78 11.45 -6.02
N PHE A 379 -0.24 10.76 -6.54
CA PHE A 379 -0.69 10.98 -7.89
C PHE A 379 -1.69 12.14 -7.94
N TYR A 380 -1.21 13.36 -8.13
CA TYR A 380 -2.02 14.58 -8.05
C TYR A 380 -3.17 14.63 -9.06
N GLU A 381 -3.00 14.17 -10.30
CA GLU A 381 -4.06 14.20 -11.32
C GLU A 381 -5.32 13.42 -10.89
N HIS A 382 -5.14 12.30 -10.16
CA HIS A 382 -6.24 11.45 -9.72
C HIS A 382 -6.47 11.44 -8.21
N GLN A 383 -5.67 12.20 -7.45
CA GLN A 383 -5.75 12.38 -6.01
C GLN A 383 -5.67 11.05 -5.24
N PHE A 384 -4.63 10.22 -5.45
CA PHE A 384 -4.36 9.08 -4.57
C PHE A 384 -2.87 8.69 -4.53
N PRO A 385 -2.37 8.15 -3.40
CA PRO A 385 -0.99 7.71 -3.31
C PRO A 385 -0.77 6.40 -4.08
N VAL A 386 0.39 6.28 -4.73
CA VAL A 386 0.80 5.09 -5.49
C VAL A 386 2.27 4.79 -5.27
N TYR A 387 2.69 3.56 -5.55
CA TYR A 387 4.12 3.26 -5.60
C TYR A 387 4.79 3.98 -6.78
N GLY A 388 5.83 4.75 -6.46
CA GLY A 388 6.77 5.27 -7.44
C GLY A 388 7.63 4.14 -8.02
N ALA A 389 8.15 3.29 -7.14
CA ALA A 389 8.84 2.05 -7.49
C ALA A 389 8.81 1.06 -6.31
N ASN A 390 8.99 -0.22 -6.62
CA ASN A 390 9.15 -1.27 -5.62
C ASN A 390 10.50 -1.94 -5.84
N ILE A 391 11.31 -2.04 -4.79
CA ILE A 391 12.68 -2.56 -4.84
C ILE A 391 12.81 -3.68 -3.82
N TYR A 392 13.23 -4.87 -4.26
CA TYR A 392 13.32 -6.07 -3.44
C TYR A 392 14.77 -6.55 -3.44
N HIS A 393 15.41 -6.57 -2.27
CA HIS A 393 16.81 -6.90 -2.11
C HIS A 393 16.95 -8.31 -1.53
N ASP A 394 17.85 -9.11 -2.11
CA ASP A 394 18.29 -10.38 -1.50
C ASP A 394 19.63 -10.16 -0.81
N LEU A 395 19.61 -10.18 0.53
CA LEU A 395 20.79 -9.88 1.35
C LEU A 395 21.86 -10.99 1.27
N ASN A 396 21.50 -12.19 0.82
CA ASN A 396 22.42 -13.32 0.75
C ASN A 396 23.27 -13.27 -0.52
N ASN A 397 22.64 -13.05 -1.67
CA ASN A 397 23.37 -13.02 -2.95
C ASN A 397 23.69 -11.61 -3.47
N GLY A 398 23.12 -10.55 -2.87
CA GLY A 398 23.38 -9.15 -3.21
C GLY A 398 22.73 -8.67 -4.51
N SER A 399 21.79 -9.44 -5.07
CA SER A 399 20.97 -9.03 -6.21
C SER A 399 19.71 -8.32 -5.73
N TYR A 400 19.13 -7.48 -6.59
CA TYR A 400 17.84 -6.86 -6.32
C TYR A 400 16.93 -6.89 -7.54
N PHE A 401 15.63 -6.83 -7.29
CA PHE A 401 14.60 -6.66 -8.30
C PHE A 401 13.94 -5.30 -8.12
N ILE A 402 13.84 -4.52 -9.19
CA ILE A 402 13.07 -3.27 -9.19
C ILE A 402 11.96 -3.34 -10.24
N THR A 403 10.78 -2.83 -9.88
CA THR A 403 9.63 -2.73 -10.79
C THR A 403 8.86 -1.42 -10.57
N GLY A 404 7.99 -1.08 -11.52
CA GLY A 404 7.22 0.16 -11.53
C GLY A 404 7.89 1.30 -12.30
N LEU A 405 8.96 1.00 -13.05
CA LEU A 405 9.67 1.98 -13.86
C LEU A 405 8.94 2.22 -15.18
N GLU A 406 8.89 3.49 -15.56
CA GLU A 406 8.16 3.93 -16.76
C GLU A 406 8.95 5.00 -17.54
N ASN A 407 10.18 5.31 -17.14
CA ASN A 407 10.95 6.47 -17.63
C ASN A 407 11.12 6.44 -19.15
N GLU A 408 11.47 5.28 -19.71
CA GLU A 408 11.66 5.08 -21.15
C GLU A 408 10.40 4.54 -21.86
N ILE A 409 9.24 4.65 -21.21
CA ILE A 409 7.94 4.26 -21.76
C ILE A 409 7.19 5.50 -22.26
N LYS A 410 6.91 5.52 -23.57
CA LYS A 410 6.21 6.63 -24.25
C LYS A 410 4.69 6.62 -24.05
N LYS A 411 4.10 5.44 -23.85
CA LYS A 411 2.64 5.31 -23.66
C LYS A 411 2.27 5.71 -22.22
N LYS A 412 1.36 6.68 -22.08
CA LYS A 412 0.81 7.07 -20.78
C LYS A 412 -0.10 5.97 -20.21
N ALA A 413 -0.14 5.87 -18.89
CA ALA A 413 -1.11 5.04 -18.20
C ALA A 413 -2.53 5.57 -18.45
N LYS A 414 -3.51 4.67 -18.51
CA LYS A 414 -4.94 5.01 -18.49
C LYS A 414 -5.49 4.63 -17.13
N ILE A 415 -6.33 5.48 -16.56
CA ILE A 415 -6.91 5.27 -15.22
C ILE A 415 -8.40 5.60 -15.25
N GLY A 416 -9.19 4.92 -14.41
CA GLY A 416 -10.61 5.24 -14.19
C GLY A 416 -11.55 4.85 -15.34
N PHE A 417 -11.12 4.00 -16.28
CA PHE A 417 -11.96 3.46 -17.34
C PHE A 417 -12.83 2.29 -16.86
N ILE A 418 -13.99 2.10 -17.49
CA ILE A 418 -14.83 0.91 -17.31
C ILE A 418 -14.39 -0.20 -18.29
N SER A 419 -14.23 -1.43 -17.80
CA SER A 419 -13.96 -2.60 -18.66
C SER A 419 -15.11 -3.59 -18.71
N LYS A 420 -15.11 -4.43 -19.75
CA LYS A 420 -16.09 -5.52 -19.87
C LYS A 420 -15.60 -6.73 -19.10
N SER A 421 -16.49 -7.36 -18.32
CA SER A 421 -16.18 -8.60 -17.59
C SER A 421 -15.69 -9.75 -18.49
N MET A 422 -16.10 -9.74 -19.77
CA MET A 422 -15.70 -10.75 -20.75
C MET A 422 -14.20 -10.72 -21.06
N GLU A 423 -13.54 -9.57 -20.94
CA GLU A 423 -12.10 -9.42 -21.21
C GLU A 423 -11.24 -10.22 -20.23
N PHE A 424 -11.81 -10.60 -19.08
CA PHE A 424 -11.15 -11.32 -18.01
C PHE A 424 -11.59 -12.79 -17.96
N GLN A 425 -11.90 -13.41 -19.10
CA GLN A 425 -12.17 -14.86 -19.16
C GLN A 425 -10.93 -15.63 -19.64
N PRO A 426 -10.70 -16.87 -19.16
CA PRO A 426 -9.56 -17.68 -19.59
C PRO A 426 -9.48 -17.87 -21.12
N ASP A 427 -10.64 -17.98 -21.78
CA ASP A 427 -10.72 -18.16 -23.24
C ASP A 427 -10.25 -16.92 -24.02
N GLU A 428 -10.33 -15.72 -23.43
CA GLU A 428 -9.85 -14.49 -24.08
C GLU A 428 -8.32 -14.39 -24.10
N LEU A 429 -7.61 -15.16 -23.28
CA LEU A 429 -6.14 -15.13 -23.25
C LEU A 429 -5.54 -15.49 -24.60
N ARG A 430 -6.15 -16.42 -25.34
CA ARG A 430 -5.68 -16.78 -26.69
C ARG A 430 -5.88 -15.62 -27.68
N ARG A 431 -6.99 -14.88 -27.57
CA ARG A 431 -7.26 -13.72 -28.44
C ARG A 431 -6.28 -12.58 -28.14
N LEU A 432 -6.05 -12.29 -26.86
CA LEU A 432 -5.06 -11.31 -26.41
C LEU A 432 -3.62 -11.67 -26.83
N ALA A 433 -3.30 -12.95 -26.93
CA ALA A 433 -2.01 -13.41 -27.44
C ALA A 433 -1.88 -13.19 -28.95
N ALA A 434 -2.97 -13.36 -29.72
CA ALA A 434 -2.99 -13.20 -31.17
C ALA A 434 -3.00 -11.73 -31.62
N GLY A 435 -3.55 -10.81 -30.81
CA GLY A 435 -3.46 -9.38 -31.05
C GLY A 435 -2.04 -8.85 -30.76
N ASN A 436 -1.28 -8.58 -31.81
CA ASN A 436 -0.03 -7.81 -31.76
C ASN A 436 -0.23 -6.45 -32.40
#